data_AF-A0AAP1R9G8-F1
#
_entry.id   AF-A0AAP1R9G8-F1
#
_cell.length_a   1.000
_cell.length_b   1.000
_cell.length_c   1.000
_cell.angle_alpha   90.00
_cell.angle_beta   90.00
_cell.angle_gamma   90.00
#
_symmetry.space_group_name_H-M   'P 1'
#
loop_
_entity.id
_entity.type
_entity.pdbx_description
1 polymer ?
#
loop_
_entity_poly.entity_id
_entity_poly.type
_entity_poly.pdbx_seq_one_letter_code
_entity_poly.pdbx_strand_id
1 'polypeptide(L)' 'MWLLIFWLSSPFNVSSGDARQPTLAVHSLAFHTERACRDALRAIKKENVGEFSLRGVCVSDGNTKEEAENS' A
#
# COMPACT_ATOMS: atom_id res chain seq x y z
N MET A 1 -12.78 5.38 -8.41
CA MET A 1 -11.32 5.49 -8.17
C MET A 1 -10.85 4.32 -7.30
N TRP A 2 -9.57 3.97 -7.31
CA TRP A 2 -8.99 2.94 -6.45
C TRP A 2 -7.84 3.52 -5.63
N LEU A 3 -7.73 3.09 -4.38
CA LEU A 3 -6.67 3.50 -3.47
C LEU A 3 -5.82 2.28 -3.10
N LEU A 4 -4.52 2.39 -3.33
CA LEU A 4 -3.52 1.48 -2.79
C LEU A 4 -3.06 2.04 -1.45
N ILE A 5 -3.29 1.30 -0.37
CA ILE A 5 -2.71 1.59 0.94
C ILE A 5 -1.71 0.48 1.23
N PHE A 6 -0.45 0.83 1.43
CA PHE A 6 0.59 -0.14 1.74
C PHE A 6 1.47 0.32 2.88
N TRP A 7 2.03 -0.65 3.60
CA TRP A 7 3.00 -0.40 4.65
C TRP A 7 4.20 -1.33 4.55
N LEU A 8 5.34 -0.77 4.89
CA LEU A 8 6.63 -1.43 4.95
C LEU A 8 7.07 -1.46 6.41
N SER A 9 7.43 -2.64 6.92
CA SER A 9 8.11 -2.74 8.22
C SER A 9 9.48 -3.39 8.06
N SER A 10 10.52 -2.71 8.57
CA SER A 10 11.85 -3.32 8.74
C SER A 10 11.93 -4.01 10.10
N PRO A 11 12.50 -5.22 10.20
CA PRO A 11 12.75 -5.84 11.50
C PRO A 11 13.80 -5.06 12.31
N PHE A 12 14.72 -4.32 11.66
CA PHE A 12 15.76 -3.57 12.37
C PHE A 12 16.20 -2.35 11.56
N ASN A 13 15.97 -1.15 12.09
CA ASN A 13 16.83 -0.02 11.76
C ASN A 13 17.85 0.10 12.91
N VAL A 14 19.14 0.03 12.58
CA VAL A 14 20.23 0.27 13.52
C VAL A 14 20.30 1.76 13.83
N SER A 15 19.30 2.27 14.55
CA SER A 15 19.47 3.55 15.24
C SER A 15 20.27 3.26 16.50
N SER A 16 21.48 3.78 16.53
CA SER A 16 22.41 3.80 17.65
C SER A 16 21.78 4.51 18.87
N GLY A 17 20.93 3.79 19.61
CA GLY A 17 20.25 4.28 20.81
C GLY A 17 19.04 3.43 21.20
N ASP A 18 19.26 2.36 21.95
CA ASP A 18 18.41 1.73 22.98
C ASP A 18 16.90 1.44 22.74
N ALA A 19 16.32 1.65 21.55
CA ALA A 19 14.94 1.27 21.27
C ALA A 19 14.81 0.66 19.88
N ARG A 20 14.72 -0.68 19.81
CA ARG A 20 14.35 -1.42 18.59
C ARG A 20 12.87 -1.18 18.27
N GLN A 21 12.53 0.01 17.78
CA GLN A 21 11.20 0.29 17.28
C GLN A 21 11.11 -0.15 15.80
N PRO A 22 10.12 -0.98 15.43
CA PRO A 22 9.90 -1.28 14.02
C PRO A 22 9.56 0.01 13.29
N THR A 23 10.36 0.37 12.29
CA THR A 23 10.03 1.50 11.41
C THR A 23 8.86 1.07 10.52
N LEU A 24 7.68 1.66 10.75
CA LEU A 24 6.49 1.46 9.93
C LEU A 24 6.32 2.67 9.01
N ALA A 25 6.53 2.48 7.70
CA ALA A 25 6.23 3.49 6.70
C ALA A 25 4.89 3.15 6.04
N VAL A 26 3.92 4.06 6.10
CA VAL A 26 2.59 3.91 5.48
C VAL A 26 2.48 4.88 4.31
N HIS A 27 2.00 4.37 3.17
CA HIS A 27 1.85 5.14 1.94
C HIS A 27 0.48 4.90 1.31
N SER A 28 -0.08 5.93 0.68
CA SER A 28 -1.32 5.88 -0.08
C SER A 28 -1.13 6.42 -1.50
N LEU A 29 -1.66 5.70 -2.49
CA LEU A 29 -1.59 6.07 -3.91
C LEU A 29 -2.97 5.88 -4.56
N ALA A 30 -3.36 6.80 -5.43
CA ALA A 30 -4.62 6.75 -6.15
C ALA A 30 -4.44 6.23 -7.58
N PHE A 31 -5.39 5.42 -8.04
CA PHE A 31 -5.41 4.78 -9.35
C PHE A 31 -6.80 4.85 -9.97
N HIS A 32 -6.86 4.92 -11.29
CA HIS A 32 -8.14 4.96 -12.01
C HIS A 32 -8.81 3.58 -12.11
N THR A 33 -8.05 2.48 -12.03
CA THR A 33 -8.58 1.10 -12.17
C THR A 33 -8.05 0.17 -11.09
N GLU A 34 -8.80 -0.88 -10.78
CA GLU A 34 -8.38 -1.93 -9.84
C GLU A 34 -7.08 -2.59 -10.29
N ARG A 35 -6.99 -2.86 -11.60
CA ARG A 35 -5.84 -3.52 -12.21
C ARG A 35 -4.56 -2.70 -11.98
N ALA A 36 -4.60 -1.39 -12.24
CA ALA A 36 -3.45 -0.51 -12.00
C ALA A 36 -3.03 -0.49 -10.52
N CYS A 37 -3.99 -0.50 -9.59
CA CYS A 37 -3.70 -0.59 -8.15
C CYS A 37 -2.98 -1.90 -7.79
N ARG A 38 -3.49 -3.04 -8.28
CA ARG A 38 -2.89 -4.36 -8.00
C ARG A 38 -1.52 -4.52 -8.67
N ASP A 39 -1.36 -4.00 -9.88
CA ASP A 39 -0.10 -4.03 -10.62
C ASP A 39 0.97 -3.18 -9.92
N ALA A 40 0.60 -2.01 -9.39
CA ALA A 40 1.48 -1.19 -8.57
C ALA A 40 1.95 -1.92 -7.30
N LEU A 41 1.04 -2.61 -6.58
CA LEU A 41 1.43 -3.41 -5.42
C LEU A 41 2.39 -4.56 -5.79
N ARG A 42 2.20 -5.19 -6.95
CA ARG A 42 3.12 -6.22 -7.47
C ARG A 42 4.49 -5.63 -7.82
N ALA A 43 4.52 -4.45 -8.44
CA ALA A 43 5.76 -3.75 -8.77
C ALA A 43 6.54 -3.40 -7.51
N ILE A 44 5.90 -2.81 -6.50
CA ILE A 44 6.53 -2.50 -5.21
C ILE A 44 7.07 -3.77 -4.55
N LYS A 45 6.31 -4.87 -4.56
CA LYS A 45 6.77 -6.16 -4.01
C LYS A 45 7.99 -6.70 -4.74
N LYS A 46 8.06 -6.51 -6.06
CA LYS A 46 9.20 -6.92 -6.89
C LYS A 46 10.44 -6.11 -6.58
N GLU A 47 10.32 -4.78 -6.52
CA GLU A 47 11.44 -3.87 -6.18
C GLU A 47 11.92 -4.05 -4.74
N ASN A 48 11.02 -4.42 -3.81
CA ASN A 48 11.38 -4.66 -2.41
C ASN A 48 12.27 -5.91 -2.21
N VAL A 49 12.22 -6.91 -3.09
CA VAL A 49 13.00 -8.18 -3.01
C VAL A 49 12.93 -8.92 -1.65
N GLY A 50 12.01 -8.55 -0.75
CA GLY A 50 11.92 -9.08 0.61
C GLY A 50 12.79 -8.37 1.65
N GLU A 51 13.41 -7.23 1.30
CA GLU A 51 14.18 -6.38 2.22
C GLU A 51 13.33 -5.88 3.39
N PHE A 52 12.09 -5.47 3.10
CA PHE A 52 11.10 -5.10 4.11
C PHE A 52 9.89 -6.05 4.08
N SER A 53 9.19 -6.15 5.21
CA SER A 53 7.88 -6.79 5.26
C SER A 53 6.84 -5.85 4.65
N LEU A 54 6.58 -6.04 3.35
CA LEU A 54 5.56 -5.30 2.60
C LEU A 54 4.17 -5.93 2.77
N ARG A 55 3.20 -5.10 3.10
CA ARG A 55 1.76 -5.43 3.08
C ARG A 55 1.03 -4.30 2.37
N GLY A 56 -0.08 -4.63 1.71
CA GLY A 56 -0.91 -3.60 1.10
C GLY A 56 -2.26 -4.12 0.64
N VAL A 57 -3.20 -3.20 0.50
CA VAL A 57 -4.58 -3.44 0.09
C VAL A 57 -5.00 -2.44 -0.98
N CYS A 58 -5.75 -2.93 -1.96
CA CYS A 58 -6.45 -2.09 -2.94
C CYS A 58 -7.90 -1.98 -2.53
N VAL A 59 -8.37 -0.76 -2.30
CA VAL A 59 -9.77 -0.47 -1.95
C VAL A 59 -10.38 0.42 -3.03
N SER A 60 -11.66 0.21 -3.34
CA SER A 60 -12.39 1.16 -4.19
C SER A 60 -12.76 2.39 -3.35
N ASP A 61 -12.81 3.56 -3.98
CA ASP A 61 -13.22 4.82 -3.34
C ASP A 61 -14.73 4.88 -3.01
N GLY A 62 -15.47 3.80 -3.20
CA GLY A 62 -16.91 3.73 -2.90
C GLY A 62 -17.81 4.45 -3.90
N ASN A 63 -17.28 5.29 -4.81
CA ASN A 63 -18.09 6.11 -5.70
C ASN A 63 -18.80 5.31 -6.82
N THR A 64 -18.51 4.02 -6.95
CA THR A 64 -19.12 3.12 -7.94
C THR A 64 -20.53 2.63 -7.58
N LYS A 65 -21.10 3.01 -6.43
CA LYS A 65 -22.45 2.58 -6.02
C LYS A 65 -23.53 3.65 -6.18
N GLU A 66 -23.19 4.93 -6.33
CA GLU A 66 -24.19 6.01 -6.43
C GLU A 66 -24.64 6.35 -7.87
N GLU A 67 -23.86 5.99 -8.89
CA GLU A 67 -24.24 6.26 -10.30
C GLU A 67 -25.16 5.20 -10.93
N ALA A 68 -25.42 4.07 -10.26
CA ALA A 68 -26.26 2.99 -10.81
C ALA A 68 -27.74 3.08 -10.40
N GLU A 69 -28.13 3.98 -9.49
CA GLU A 69 -29.51 4.16 -9.02
C GLU A 69 -30.18 5.47 -9.50
N ASN A 70 -29.64 6.12 -10.54
CA ASN A 70 -30.24 7.32 -11.12
C ASN A 70 -30.20 7.36 -12.67
N SER A 71 -30.53 6.24 -13.32
CA SER A 71 -30.83 6.18 -14.76
C SER A 71 -32.11 5.42 -15.04
#